data_AF-A0A9E2UBU4-F1
#
_entry.id   AF-A0A9E2UBU4-F1
#
_cell.length_a   1.000
_cell.length_b   1.000
_cell.length_c   1.000
_cell.angle_alpha   90.00
_cell.angle_beta   90.00
_cell.angle_gamma   90.00
#
_symmetry.space_group_name_H-M   'P 1'
#
loop_
_entity.id
_entity.type
_entity.pdbx_description
1 polymer ?
#
loop_
_entity_poly.entity_id
_entity_poly.type
_entity_poly.pdbx_seq_one_letter_code
_entity_poly.pdbx_strand_id
1 'polypeptide(L)'
;QLRSLNASISYIYDKTWSFTGGRMSIGGTPDPTLYGTFTGSPNSAKWITEVAYLPFMRGGPSVWPWLHARIGLQYIRWDKFDGATSNFNGAGRNAHANNTIFAYLWVAF
;
A
#
# COMPACT_ATOMS: atom_id res chain seq x y z
N GLN A 1 -14.24 13.24 -15.70
CA GLN A 1 -12.76 13.33 -15.63
C GLN A 1 -12.26 12.59 -14.40
N LEU A 2 -11.09 11.94 -14.48
CA LEU A 2 -10.45 11.23 -13.37
C LEU A 2 -9.23 12.03 -12.87
N ARG A 3 -8.99 12.03 -11.56
CA ARG A 3 -7.85 12.66 -10.89
C ARG A 3 -7.21 11.67 -9.92
N SER A 4 -5.90 11.75 -9.75
CA SER A 4 -5.16 10.91 -8.80
C SER A 4 -4.12 11.72 -8.05
N LEU A 5 -4.00 11.47 -6.76
CA LEU A 5 -2.93 11.96 -5.90
C LEU A 5 -2.20 10.76 -5.31
N ASN A 6 -0.87 10.76 -5.40
CA ASN A 6 -0.02 9.81 -4.72
C ASN A 6 1.13 10.56 -4.06
N ALA A 7 1.27 10.39 -2.75
CA ALA A 7 2.32 11.00 -1.96
C ALA A 7 2.92 9.93 -1.03
N SER A 8 4.23 9.86 -0.94
CA SER A 8 4.93 8.92 -0.07
C SER A 8 6.19 9.54 0.52
N ILE A 9 6.50 9.15 1.75
CA ILE A 9 7.74 9.47 2.44
C ILE A 9 8.42 8.16 2.85
N SER A 10 9.74 8.11 2.72
CA SER A 10 10.54 6.97 3.16
C SER A 10 11.75 7.46 3.92
N TYR A 11 12.11 6.72 4.97
CA TYR A 11 13.27 6.98 5.80
C TYR A 11 14.02 5.69 6.07
N ILE A 12 15.34 5.73 5.92
CA ILE A 12 16.22 4.60 6.20
C ILE A 12 17.09 4.95 7.39
N TYR A 13 16.90 4.22 8.50
CA TYR A 13 17.69 4.33 9.72
C TYR A 13 18.83 3.32 9.71
N ASP A 14 20.05 3.83 9.96
CA ASP A 14 21.29 3.06 10.05
C ASP A 14 21.50 2.03 8.93
N LYS A 15 20.98 2.33 7.73
CA LYS A 15 21.02 1.42 6.56
C LYS A 15 20.48 0.01 6.89
N THR A 16 19.62 -0.14 7.88
CA THR A 16 19.17 -1.45 8.38
C THR A 16 17.65 -1.50 8.48
N TRP A 17 17.02 -0.39 8.84
CA TRP A 17 15.58 -0.28 8.96
C TRP A 17 15.05 0.74 7.97
N SER A 18 14.08 0.35 7.16
CA SER A 18 13.38 1.22 6.23
C SER A 18 11.95 1.38 6.71
N PHE A 19 11.51 2.62 6.88
CA PHE A 19 10.13 2.97 7.18
C PHE A 19 9.57 3.78 6.02
N THR A 20 8.40 3.38 5.54
CA THR A 20 7.73 4.05 4.42
C THR A 20 6.27 4.29 4.79
N GLY A 21 5.79 5.49 4.53
CA GLY A 21 4.39 5.88 4.71
C GLY A 21 3.91 6.62 3.47
N GLY A 22 2.67 6.38 3.04
CA GLY A 22 2.12 7.04 1.87
C GLY A 22 0.61 7.10 1.84
N ARG A 23 0.11 8.07 1.08
CA ARG A 23 -1.30 8.27 0.79
C ARG A 23 -1.54 8.22 -0.71
N MET A 24 -2.53 7.43 -1.11
CA MET A 24 -3.03 7.43 -2.48
C MET A 24 -4.53 7.71 -2.50
N SER A 25 -4.97 8.68 -3.29
CA SER A 25 -6.38 8.92 -3.56
C SER A 25 -6.64 9.03 -5.06
N ILE A 26 -7.74 8.43 -5.49
CA ILE A 26 -8.29 8.56 -6.82
C ILE A 26 -9.67 9.20 -6.65
N GLY A 27 -9.94 10.20 -7.48
CA GLY A 27 -11.21 10.89 -7.53
C GLY A 27 -11.73 10.96 -8.96
N GLY A 28 -13.04 10.94 -9.15
CA GLY A 28 -13.64 11.11 -10.47
C GLY A 28 -15.11 11.44 -10.39
N THR A 29 -15.67 11.87 -11.51
CA THR A 29 -17.11 12.07 -11.67
C THR A 29 -17.81 10.71 -11.55
N PRO A 30 -18.83 10.57 -10.68
CA PRO A 30 -19.66 9.37 -10.65
C PRO A 30 -20.42 9.18 -11.97
N ASP A 31 -20.42 7.95 -12.47
CA ASP A 31 -21.14 7.50 -13.65
C ASP A 31 -21.51 6.01 -13.46
N PRO A 32 -22.79 5.71 -13.14
CA PRO A 32 -23.26 4.34 -12.90
C PRO A 32 -23.21 3.43 -14.14
N THR A 33 -23.16 3.99 -15.34
CA THR A 33 -23.09 3.22 -16.60
C THR A 33 -21.65 2.88 -16.99
N LEU A 34 -20.69 3.68 -16.51
CA LEU A 34 -19.26 3.48 -16.73
C LEU A 34 -18.62 2.64 -15.62
N TYR A 35 -18.93 2.95 -14.36
CA TYR A 35 -18.35 2.26 -13.21
C TYR A 35 -19.34 1.24 -12.67
N GLY A 36 -19.03 -0.06 -12.83
CA GLY A 36 -19.83 -1.19 -12.34
C GLY A 36 -19.79 -1.37 -10.81
N THR A 37 -19.71 -0.27 -10.06
CA THR A 37 -19.70 -0.24 -8.59
C THR A 37 -21.07 0.18 -8.08
N PHE A 38 -21.42 -0.22 -6.85
CA PHE A 38 -22.74 0.10 -6.27
C PHE A 38 -22.99 1.62 -6.16
N THR A 39 -21.95 2.43 -5.97
CA THR A 39 -22.07 3.89 -5.89
C THR A 39 -21.91 4.60 -7.24
N GLY A 40 -21.56 3.86 -8.30
CA GLY A 40 -21.19 4.41 -9.60
C GLY A 40 -19.97 5.34 -9.55
N SER A 41 -19.14 5.27 -8.50
CA SER A 41 -18.02 6.20 -8.29
C SER A 41 -16.67 5.50 -8.28
N PRO A 42 -15.63 6.07 -8.91
CA PRO A 42 -14.26 5.57 -8.86
C PRO A 42 -13.49 6.06 -7.62
N ASN A 43 -14.15 6.80 -6.72
CA ASN A 43 -13.46 7.48 -5.63
C ASN A 43 -12.91 6.48 -4.62
N SER A 44 -11.59 6.42 -4.51
CA SER A 44 -10.89 5.40 -3.72
C SER A 44 -9.72 6.04 -3.00
N ALA A 45 -9.48 5.67 -1.74
CA ALA A 45 -8.49 6.34 -0.92
C ALA A 45 -7.89 5.36 0.10
N LYS A 46 -6.57 5.16 0.01
CA LYS A 46 -5.80 4.30 0.92
C LYS A 46 -4.56 4.97 1.53
N TRP A 47 -4.20 4.51 2.72
CA TRP A 47 -2.89 4.68 3.34
C TRP A 47 -2.07 3.41 3.16
N ILE A 48 -0.77 3.58 2.93
CA ILE A 48 0.21 2.50 2.85
C ILE A 48 1.26 2.77 3.91
N THR A 49 1.55 1.78 4.75
CA THR A 49 2.63 1.84 5.74
C THR A 49 3.48 0.59 5.61
N GLU A 50 4.79 0.74 5.56
CA GLU A 50 5.73 -0.36 5.45
C GLU A 50 6.87 -0.19 6.44
N VAL A 51 7.27 -1.32 7.03
CA VAL A 51 8.54 -1.48 7.74
C VAL A 51 9.32 -2.58 7.03
N ALA A 52 10.60 -2.33 6.77
CA ALA A 52 11.48 -3.34 6.20
C ALA A 52 12.83 -3.39 6.92
N TYR A 53 13.38 -4.59 7.00
CA TYR A 53 14.66 -4.92 7.61
C TYR A 53 15.67 -5.35 6.54
N LEU A 54 16.87 -4.80 6.58
CA LEU A 54 17.93 -4.98 5.60
C LEU A 54 19.20 -5.51 6.30
N PRO A 55 19.28 -6.82 6.60
CA PRO A 55 20.33 -7.38 7.47
C PRO A 55 21.75 -7.25 6.90
N PHE A 56 21.89 -7.16 5.58
CA PHE A 56 23.17 -7.33 4.89
C PHE A 56 23.67 -6.05 4.20
N MET A 57 23.08 -4.89 4.49
CA MET A 57 23.48 -3.61 3.90
C MET A 57 24.86 -3.09 4.36
N ARG A 58 25.45 -3.70 5.41
CA ARG A 58 26.77 -3.36 5.95
C ARG A 58 27.84 -4.43 5.66
N GLY A 59 27.47 -5.48 4.93
CA GLY A 59 28.29 -6.64 4.65
C GLY A 59 27.46 -7.93 4.72
N GLY A 60 27.57 -8.77 3.69
CA GLY A 60 26.89 -10.05 3.63
C GLY A 60 27.43 -11.07 4.64
N PRO A 61 26.69 -12.15 4.90
CA PRO A 61 27.17 -13.25 5.73
C PRO A 61 28.44 -13.88 5.13
N SER A 62 29.30 -14.46 5.97
CA SER A 62 30.59 -15.02 5.53
C SER A 62 30.47 -16.08 4.43
N VAL A 63 29.33 -16.77 4.35
CA VAL A 63 29.04 -17.77 3.31
C VAL A 63 28.73 -17.12 1.95
N TRP A 64 28.09 -15.93 1.95
CA TRP A 64 27.76 -15.16 0.74
C TRP A 64 27.98 -13.66 0.97
N PRO A 65 29.23 -13.18 0.81
CA PRO A 65 29.59 -11.80 1.14
C PRO A 65 28.85 -10.72 0.33
N TRP A 66 28.36 -11.06 -0.86
CA TRP A 66 27.65 -10.18 -1.77
C TRP A 66 26.11 -10.25 -1.65
N LEU A 67 25.59 -11.09 -0.74
CA LEU A 67 24.16 -11.25 -0.53
C LEU A 67 23.56 -9.96 0.03
N HIS A 68 22.49 -9.49 -0.61
CA HIS A 68 21.62 -8.46 -0.06
C HIS A 68 20.21 -9.01 0.13
N ALA A 69 19.59 -8.68 1.25
CA ALA A 69 18.22 -9.06 1.53
C ALA A 69 17.44 -7.85 2.06
N ARG A 70 16.14 -7.82 1.74
CA ARG A 70 15.16 -6.90 2.29
C ARG A 70 13.93 -7.69 2.70
N ILE A 71 13.62 -7.68 3.98
CA ILE A 71 12.46 -8.34 4.57
C ILE A 71 11.44 -7.26 4.90
N GLY A 72 10.30 -7.24 4.23
CA GLY A 72 9.32 -6.17 4.37
C GLY A 72 7.98 -6.66 4.89
N LEU A 73 7.33 -5.82 5.69
CA LEU A 73 5.95 -5.94 6.10
C LEU A 73 5.21 -4.65 5.74
N GLN A 74 4.24 -4.75 4.86
CA GLN A 74 3.42 -3.65 4.38
C GLN A 74 1.97 -3.84 4.82
N TYR A 75 1.35 -2.76 5.27
CA TYR A 75 -0.06 -2.68 5.59
C TYR A 75 -0.74 -1.60 4.73
N ILE A 76 -1.83 -1.97 4.09
CA ILE A 76 -2.66 -1.10 3.27
C ILE A 76 -4.00 -0.94 3.99
N ARG A 77 -4.31 0.30 4.38
CA ARG A 77 -5.59 0.67 4.99
C ARG A 77 -6.44 1.45 4.00
N TRP A 78 -7.66 1.01 3.77
CA TRP A 78 -8.64 1.70 2.94
C TRP A 78 -9.55 2.58 3.79
N ASP A 79 -9.51 3.88 3.54
CA ASP A 79 -10.45 4.85 4.14
C ASP A 79 -11.75 4.94 3.33
N LYS A 80 -11.63 4.84 2.00
CA LYS A 80 -12.74 4.91 1.04
C LYS A 80 -12.47 3.93 -0.09
N PHE A 81 -13.49 3.20 -0.49
CA PHE A 81 -13.45 2.25 -1.59
C PHE A 81 -14.71 2.45 -2.44
N ASP A 82 -14.55 2.57 -3.75
CA ASP A 82 -15.65 2.75 -4.71
C ASP A 82 -16.73 3.73 -4.23
N GLY A 83 -16.33 4.97 -3.95
CA GLY A 83 -17.26 6.04 -3.56
C GLY A 83 -17.56 6.15 -2.07
N ALA A 84 -17.46 5.06 -1.30
CA ALA A 84 -18.01 5.01 0.06
C ALA A 84 -17.01 4.51 1.13
N THR A 85 -17.25 4.95 2.36
CA THR A 85 -16.50 4.50 3.56
C THR A 85 -17.21 3.32 4.23
N SER A 86 -18.55 3.33 4.23
CA SER A 86 -19.42 2.26 4.73
C SER A 86 -20.35 1.75 3.64
N ASN A 87 -20.75 0.47 3.75
CA ASN A 87 -21.67 -0.20 2.82
C ASN A 87 -21.38 0.09 1.32
N PHE A 88 -20.12 -0.01 0.90
CA PHE A 88 -19.70 0.42 -0.44
C PHE A 88 -20.28 -0.45 -1.56
N ASN A 89 -20.81 -1.62 -1.23
CA ASN A 89 -21.35 -2.59 -2.17
C ASN A 89 -22.86 -2.85 -1.98
N GLY A 90 -23.54 -2.10 -1.11
CA GLY A 90 -24.96 -2.32 -0.82
C GLY A 90 -25.29 -3.56 0.04
N ALA A 91 -24.28 -4.37 0.40
CA ALA A 91 -24.42 -5.62 1.17
C ALA A 91 -23.76 -5.56 2.56
N GLY A 92 -23.60 -4.36 3.13
CA GLY A 92 -23.05 -4.11 4.46
C GLY A 92 -21.52 -4.09 4.55
N ARG A 93 -20.77 -4.24 3.45
CA ARG A 93 -19.30 -4.21 3.50
C ARG A 93 -18.77 -2.78 3.51
N ASN A 94 -17.87 -2.50 4.44
CA ASN A 94 -17.22 -1.21 4.57
C ASN A 94 -15.85 -1.18 3.86
N ALA A 95 -15.32 0.01 3.59
CA ALA A 95 -14.04 0.16 2.89
C ALA A 95 -12.88 -0.56 3.59
N HIS A 96 -12.85 -0.51 4.93
CA HIS A 96 -11.83 -1.15 5.76
C HIS A 96 -11.85 -2.69 5.68
N ALA A 97 -12.92 -3.30 5.18
CA ALA A 97 -12.95 -4.74 4.91
C ALA A 97 -12.00 -5.16 3.78
N ASN A 98 -11.40 -4.21 3.06
CA ASN A 98 -10.38 -4.45 2.04
C ASN A 98 -8.95 -4.16 2.55
N ASN A 99 -8.77 -3.89 3.84
CA ASN A 99 -7.44 -3.71 4.42
C ASN A 99 -6.60 -4.97 4.17
N THR A 100 -5.36 -4.78 3.76
CA THR A 100 -4.47 -5.90 3.37
C THR A 100 -3.15 -5.78 4.13
N ILE A 101 -2.64 -6.91 4.59
CA ILE A 101 -1.26 -7.03 5.09
C ILE A 101 -0.48 -7.92 4.15
N PHE A 102 0.74 -7.52 3.83
CA PHE A 102 1.61 -8.20 2.89
C PHE A 102 3.02 -8.28 3.47
N ALA A 103 3.54 -9.50 3.58
CA ALA A 103 4.93 -9.74 3.94
C ALA A 103 5.69 -10.21 2.71
N TYR A 104 6.93 -9.74 2.55
CA TYR A 104 7.78 -10.13 1.44
C TYR A 104 9.24 -10.29 1.85
N LEU A 105 9.94 -11.10 1.06
CA LEU A 105 11.39 -11.24 1.10
C LEU A 105 11.92 -10.94 -0.30
N TRP A 106 12.80 -9.95 -0.41
CA TRP A 106 13.58 -9.68 -1.60
C TRP A 106 15.02 -10.06 -1.33
N VAL A 107 15.64 -10.79 -2.25
CA VAL A 107 17.02 -11.23 -2.17
C VAL A 107 17.70 -10.93 -3.50
N ALA A 108 18.90 -10.36 -3.43
CA ALA A 108 19.80 -10.20 -4.57
C ALA A 108 21.14 -10.89 -4.25
N PHE A 109 21.65 -11.66 -5.21
CA PHE A 109 22.83 -12.50 -5.09
C PHE A 109 23.52 -12.68 -6.45
#